data_AF-A7TAQ9-F1
#
_entry.id   AF-A7TAQ9-F1
#
_cell.length_a   1.000
_cell.length_b   1.000
_cell.length_c   1.000
_cell.angle_alpha   90.00
_cell.angle_beta   90.00
_cell.angle_gamma   90.00
#
_symmetry.space_group_name_H-M   'P 1'
#
loop_
_entity.id
_entity.type
_entity.pdbx_description
1 polymer ?
#
loop_
_entity_poly.entity_id
_entity_poly.type
_entity_poly.pdbx_seq_one_letter_code
_entity_poly.pdbx_strand_id
1 'polypeptide(L)' 'RFRSIAKSYFRKADGVLLLYDVTCETSFLDVRDWVEAIEESCSKPVPIMLCGNKIDIRQSAAAENKTVITAESGSRLA' A
#
# COMPACT_ATOMS: atom_id res chain seq x y z
N ARG A 1 -6.12 -12.04 -3.20
CA ARG A 1 -6.42 -13.46 -2.85
C ARG A 1 -6.71 -13.71 -1.35
N PHE A 2 -6.48 -12.77 -0.43
CA PHE A 2 -6.76 -12.95 1.03
C PHE A 2 -7.63 -11.84 1.67
N ARG A 3 -8.44 -11.10 0.88
CA ARG A 3 -9.24 -9.96 1.39
C ARG A 3 -10.15 -10.34 2.57
N SER A 4 -10.68 -11.57 2.61
CA SER A 4 -11.57 -12.04 3.69
C SER A 4 -10.86 -12.28 5.02
N ILE A 5 -9.58 -12.69 5.01
CA ILE A 5 -8.79 -12.90 6.23
C ILE A 5 -8.51 -11.54 6.88
N ALA A 6 -8.27 -10.49 6.10
CA ALA A 6 -7.90 -9.17 6.60
C ALA A 6 -9.05 -8.46 7.36
N LYS A 7 -10.32 -8.66 6.96
CA LYS A 7 -11.47 -7.95 7.54
C LYS A 7 -11.64 -8.16 9.05
N SER A 8 -11.37 -9.37 9.57
CA SER A 8 -11.50 -9.64 11.01
C SER A 8 -10.43 -8.94 11.85
N TYR A 9 -9.24 -8.69 11.30
CA TYR A 9 -8.14 -8.02 11.98
C TYR A 9 -8.32 -6.50 12.03
N PHE A 10 -8.94 -5.90 11.02
CA PHE A 10 -9.18 -4.45 10.98
C PHE A 10 -10.13 -3.97 12.09
N ARG A 11 -11.09 -4.80 12.49
CA ARG A 11 -12.11 -4.42 13.49
C ARG A 11 -11.56 -3.96 14.83
N LYS A 12 -10.38 -4.46 15.22
CA LYS A 12 -9.71 -4.18 16.51
C LYS A 12 -8.37 -3.45 16.34
N ALA A 13 -8.05 -2.98 15.13
CA ALA A 13 -6.80 -2.26 14.90
C ALA A 13 -6.85 -0.86 15.54
N ASP A 14 -5.73 -0.43 16.11
CA ASP A 14 -5.53 0.97 16.53
C ASP A 14 -4.80 1.79 15.47
N GLY A 15 -4.22 1.15 14.47
CA GLY A 15 -3.57 1.77 13.31
C GLY A 15 -3.21 0.72 12.27
N VAL A 16 -2.99 1.16 11.03
CA VAL A 16 -2.65 0.28 9.90
C VAL A 16 -1.40 0.78 9.19
N LEU A 17 -0.43 -0.12 9.00
CA LEU A 17 0.67 0.05 8.06
C LEU A 17 0.27 -0.58 6.73
N LEU A 18 0.06 0.25 5.71
CA LEU A 18 -0.31 -0.20 4.38
C LEU A 18 0.92 -0.12 3.48
N LEU A 19 1.36 -1.27 2.96
CA LEU A 19 2.61 -1.36 2.20
C LEU A 19 2.31 -1.64 0.73
N TYR A 20 2.97 -0.92 -0.17
CA TYR A 20 3.05 -1.26 -1.59
C TYR A 20 4.50 -1.56 -1.98
N ASP A 21 4.73 -2.22 -3.11
CA ASP A 21 6.06 -2.49 -3.64
C ASP A 21 6.49 -1.35 -4.57
N VAL A 22 7.63 -0.71 -4.26
CA VAL A 22 8.10 0.45 -5.04
C VAL A 22 8.49 0.11 -6.48
N THR A 23 8.60 -1.18 -6.82
CA THR A 23 8.90 -1.67 -8.18
C THR A 23 7.66 -2.20 -8.92
N CYS A 24 6.47 -2.09 -8.32
CA CYS A 24 5.22 -2.57 -8.89
C CYS A 24 4.12 -1.51 -8.81
N GLU A 25 3.85 -0.83 -9.93
CA GLU A 25 2.84 0.22 -10.00
C GLU A 25 1.43 -0.26 -9.65
N THR A 26 1.03 -1.45 -10.10
CA THR A 26 -0.26 -2.04 -9.75
C THR A 26 -0.43 -2.16 -8.23
N SER A 27 0.62 -2.50 -7.50
CA SER A 27 0.56 -2.59 -6.03
C SER A 27 0.32 -1.23 -5.36
N PHE A 28 0.77 -0.14 -5.99
CA PHE A 28 0.48 1.21 -5.53
C PHE A 28 -0.95 1.62 -5.85
N LEU A 29 -1.45 1.32 -7.05
CA LEU A 29 -2.82 1.63 -7.45
C LEU A 29 -3.85 0.89 -6.58
N ASP A 30 -3.57 -0.36 -6.22
CA ASP A 30 -4.41 -1.17 -5.35
C ASP A 30 -4.54 -0.61 -3.91
N VAL A 31 -3.70 0.35 -3.50
CA VAL A 31 -3.75 0.98 -2.17
C VAL A 31 -5.12 1.59 -1.90
N ARG A 32 -5.77 2.18 -2.92
CA ARG A 32 -7.10 2.82 -2.76
C ARG A 32 -8.16 1.83 -2.34
N ASP A 33 -8.26 0.70 -3.03
CA ASP A 33 -9.15 -0.40 -2.67
C ASP A 33 -8.88 -0.91 -1.24
N TRP A 34 -7.62 -0.92 -0.81
CA TRP A 34 -7.26 -1.34 0.54
C TRP A 34 -7.66 -0.33 1.60
N VAL A 35 -7.52 0.97 1.33
CA VAL A 35 -8.00 2.04 2.22
C VAL A 35 -9.51 1.91 2.40
N GLU A 36 -10.27 1.79 1.31
CA GLU A 36 -11.73 1.59 1.37
C GLU A 36 -12.08 0.34 2.19
N ALA A 37 -11.40 -0.79 1.95
CA ALA A 37 -11.67 -2.02 2.68
C ALA A 37 -11.34 -1.91 4.19
N ILE A 38 -10.34 -1.13 4.57
CA ILE A 38 -10.00 -0.85 5.99
C ILE A 38 -11.11 0.00 6.60
N GLU A 39 -11.48 1.10 5.95
CA GLU A 39 -12.52 2.03 6.42
C GLU A 39 -13.87 1.33 6.60
N GLU A 40 -14.25 0.43 5.67
CA GLU A 40 -15.47 -0.38 5.78
C GLU A 40 -15.44 -1.39 6.94
N SER A 41 -14.25 -1.86 7.32
CA SER A 41 -14.09 -2.96 8.28
C SER A 41 -13.81 -2.48 9.71
N CYS A 42 -13.31 -1.26 9.88
CA CYS A 42 -13.00 -0.68 11.18
C CYS A 42 -14.25 -0.12 11.85
N SER A 43 -14.40 -0.37 13.16
CA SER A 43 -15.54 0.13 13.95
C SER A 43 -15.44 1.63 14.27
N LYS A 44 -14.22 2.17 14.20
CA LYS A 44 -13.85 3.58 14.38
C LYS A 44 -12.80 3.94 13.32
N PRO A 45 -12.69 5.19 12.87
CA PRO A 45 -11.57 5.61 12.03
C PRO A 45 -10.23 5.27 12.69
N VAL A 46 -9.30 4.71 11.92
CA VAL A 46 -7.95 4.35 12.37
C VAL A 46 -6.91 5.10 11.54
N PRO A 47 -5.81 5.57 12.13
CA PRO A 47 -4.72 6.16 11.36
C PRO A 47 -4.10 5.12 10.42
N ILE A 48 -3.89 5.51 9.17
CA ILE A 48 -3.25 4.69 8.14
C ILE A 48 -1.93 5.35 7.74
N MET A 49 -0.84 4.58 7.77
CA MET A 49 0.47 5.00 7.29
C MET A 49 0.84 4.19 6.05
N LEU A 50 0.92 4.88 4.91
CA LEU A 50 1.32 4.31 3.63
C LEU A 50 2.85 4.21 3.55
N CYS A 51 3.35 3.03 3.17
CA CYS A 51 4.77 2.70 3.14
C CYS A 51 5.17 2.11 1.78
N GLY A 52 6.14 2.73 1.12
CA GLY A 52 6.82 2.13 -0.05
C GLY A 52 7.84 1.08 0.40
N ASN A 53 7.56 -0.19 0.14
CA ASN A 53 8.39 -1.33 0.51
C ASN A 53 9.34 -1.75 -0.62
N LYS A 54 10.37 -2.54 -0.28
CA LYS A 54 11.40 -3.06 -1.20
C LYS A 54 12.29 -1.98 -1.82
N ILE A 55 12.66 -0.99 -1.02
CA ILE A 55 13.53 0.11 -1.48
C ILE A 55 14.94 -0.36 -1.86
N ASP A 56 15.38 -1.50 -1.34
CA ASP A 56 16.68 -2.12 -1.59
C ASP A 56 16.87 -2.54 -3.04
N ILE A 57 15.81 -3.03 -3.70
CA ILE A 57 15.85 -3.44 -5.11
C ILE A 57 15.62 -2.29 -6.10
N ARG A 58 15.39 -1.07 -5.60
CA ARG A 58 15.05 0.10 -6.43
C ARG A 58 16.13 0.40 -7.48
N GLN A 59 17.40 0.35 -7.08
CA GLN A 59 18.52 0.65 -7.97
C GLN A 59 18.65 -0.41 -9.06
N SER A 60 18.55 -1.70 -8.70
CA SER A 60 18.60 -2.81 -9.65
C SER A 60 17.42 -2.76 -10.63
N ALA A 61 16.21 -2.50 -10.14
CA ALA A 61 15.03 -2.34 -10.98
C ALA A 61 15.19 -1.18 -11.98
N ALA A 62 15.71 -0.04 -11.54
CA ALA A 62 15.99 1.09 -12.43
C ALA A 62 17.06 0.75 -13.48
N ALA A 63 18.13 0.03 -13.11
CA ALA A 63 19.15 -0.43 -14.05
C ALA A 63 18.60 -1.40 -15.11
N GLU A 64 17.57 -2.16 -14.76
CA GLU A 64 16.84 -3.06 -15.67
C GLU A 64 15.73 -2.36 -16.47
N ASN A 65 15.63 -1.02 -16.41
CA ASN A 65 14.54 -0.23 -16.99
C ASN A 65 13.13 -0.66 -16.55
N LYS A 66 13.00 -1.23 -15.35
CA LYS A 66 11.69 -1.50 -14.73
C LYS A 66 11.12 -0.22 -14.14
N THR A 67 9.79 -0.12 -14.16
CA THR A 67 9.08 0.99 -13.52
C THR A 67 9.36 1.03 -12.02
N VAL A 68 9.73 2.21 -11.53
CA VAL A 68 9.94 2.48 -10.10
C VAL A 68 9.04 3.64 -9.69
N ILE A 69 8.23 3.40 -8.67
CA ILE A 69 7.38 4.43 -8.05
C ILE A 69 8.26 5.34 -7.18
N THR A 70 8.47 6.57 -7.64
CA THR A 70 9.10 7.63 -6.84
C THR A 70 8.09 8.26 -5.89
N ALA A 71 8.56 8.99 -4.88
CA ALA A 71 7.68 9.73 -3.98
C ALA A 71 6.84 10.77 -4.75
N GLU A 72 7.44 11.41 -5.76
CA GLU A 72 6.77 12.39 -6.62
C GLU A 72 5.70 11.73 -7.51
N SER A 73 6.02 10.59 -8.13
CA SER A 73 5.06 9.81 -8.91
C SER A 73 3.90 9.33 -8.03
N GLY A 74 4.18 8.83 -6.83
CA GLY A 74 3.16 8.41 -5.88
C GLY A 74 2.24 9.55 -5.46
N SER A 75 2.78 10.77 -5.29
CA SER A 75 1.98 11.96 -4.93
C SER A 75 1.03 12.41 -6.05
N ARG A 76 1.38 12.16 -7.33
CA ARG A 76 0.52 12.47 -8.49
C ARG A 76 -0.56 11.43 -8.73
N LEU A 77 -0.31 10.20 -8.30
CA LEU A 77 -1.20 9.05 -8.46
C LEU A 77 -2.19 8.91 -7.29
N ALA A 78 -1.96 9.62 -6.17
CA ALA A 78 -2.83 9.70 -5.00
C ALA A 78 -4.07 10.55 -5.26
#